data_AF-A0A2M7TZ24-F1
#
_entry.id   AF-A0A2M7TZ24-F1
#
_cell.length_a   1.000
_cell.length_b   1.000
_cell.length_c   1.000
_cell.angle_alpha   90.00
_cell.angle_beta   90.00
_cell.angle_gamma   90.00
#
_symmetry.space_group_name_H-M   'P 1'
#
loop_
_entity.id
_entity.type
_entity.pdbx_description
1 polymer ?
#
loop_
_entity_poly.entity_id
_entity_poly.type
_entity_poly.pdbx_seq_one_letter_code
_entity_poly.pdbx_strand_id
1 'polypeptide(L)'
;NFRKTAQEIADGTIARELGLPKGVNFAGVDLNMGCPQKSEVKNGTCAALMSNRPLAAEITKATRDGLGGSLPLSVKTRLGYGHPDMTWIEFLLQQGIDMLSVHGRTKAQMSKVPADWEAIGQVRGLRDKLAPETLVVGNGDVMTRQQGLALAKQYKLDGIMIGRGVFHDPYVFAKASPWGDFTREQRLELYKKQVRLFADTWNARERPVHTLNRFCKIYIQGFNGAKELREHLMAAHSTDKLLSILETVPVA
;
A
#
# COMPACT_ATOMS: atom_id res chain seq x y z
N ASN A 1 19.49 12.39 -2.47
CA ASN A 1 20.34 12.34 -1.27
C ASN A 1 19.48 11.83 -0.12
N PHE A 2 19.53 10.52 0.19
CA PHE A 2 18.61 9.88 1.14
C PHE A 2 18.75 10.43 2.57
N ARG A 3 19.97 10.71 3.03
CA ARG A 3 20.22 11.23 4.37
C ARG A 3 19.56 12.59 4.57
N LYS A 4 19.77 13.52 3.64
CA LYS A 4 19.20 14.86 3.72
C LYS A 4 17.66 14.81 3.74
N THR A 5 17.06 14.04 2.82
CA THR A 5 15.60 13.91 2.78
C THR A 5 15.05 13.29 4.06
N ALA A 6 15.70 12.27 4.63
CA ALA A 6 15.29 11.67 5.90
C ALA A 6 15.40 12.66 7.08
N GLN A 7 16.42 13.50 7.10
CA GLN A 7 16.57 14.57 8.10
C GLN A 7 15.42 15.59 8.01
N GLU A 8 15.09 16.03 6.79
CA GLU A 8 13.99 16.96 6.54
C GLU A 8 12.61 16.36 6.88
N ILE A 9 12.46 15.04 6.80
CA ILE A 9 11.27 14.33 7.30
C ILE A 9 11.26 14.36 8.83
N ALA A 10 12.37 13.99 9.46
CA ALA A 10 12.50 13.92 10.91
C ALA A 10 12.25 15.26 11.61
N ASP A 11 12.83 16.35 11.09
CA ASP A 11 12.68 17.70 11.66
C ASP A 11 11.39 18.44 11.21
N GLY A 12 10.57 17.76 10.40
CA GLY A 12 9.30 18.26 9.90
C GLY A 12 9.41 19.35 8.83
N THR A 13 10.59 19.57 8.24
CA THR A 13 10.76 20.47 7.09
C THR A 13 9.87 20.07 5.94
N ILE A 14 9.86 18.79 5.55
CA ILE A 14 8.97 18.32 4.46
C ILE A 14 7.50 18.51 4.83
N ALA A 15 7.11 18.24 6.08
CA ALA A 15 5.72 18.43 6.51
C ALA A 15 5.27 19.89 6.38
N ARG A 16 6.14 20.85 6.73
CA ARG A 16 5.89 22.28 6.55
C ARG A 16 5.84 22.69 5.08
N GLU A 17 6.76 22.20 4.26
CA GLU A 17 6.80 22.48 2.81
C GLU A 17 5.57 21.94 2.08
N LEU A 18 5.02 20.80 2.54
CA LEU A 18 3.77 20.24 2.03
C LEU A 18 2.51 20.96 2.57
N GLY A 19 2.65 21.94 3.46
CA GLY A 19 1.53 22.68 4.04
C GLY A 19 0.69 21.88 5.04
N LEU A 20 1.28 20.87 5.71
CA LEU A 20 0.57 20.13 6.76
C LEU A 20 0.27 21.04 7.97
N PRO A 21 -0.81 20.76 8.74
CA PRO A 21 -1.16 21.58 9.91
C PRO A 21 -0.03 21.66 10.93
N LYS A 22 0.04 22.78 11.67
CA LYS A 22 1.06 22.99 12.71
C LYS A 22 1.02 21.84 13.73
N GLY A 23 2.18 21.25 13.99
CA GLY A 23 2.33 20.13 14.93
C GLY A 23 2.11 18.74 14.31
N VAL A 24 1.75 18.66 13.02
CA VAL A 24 1.67 17.40 12.26
C VAL A 24 3.00 17.11 11.58
N ASN A 25 3.51 15.89 11.74
CA ASN A 25 4.67 15.38 11.01
C ASN A 25 4.45 13.92 10.59
N PHE A 26 5.35 13.37 9.77
CA PHE A 26 5.41 11.95 9.43
C PHE A 26 5.68 11.09 10.68
N ALA A 27 5.13 9.87 10.68
CA ALA A 27 5.30 8.91 11.78
C ALA A 27 6.40 7.86 11.52
N GLY A 28 7.05 7.89 10.37
CA GLY A 28 8.04 6.91 9.93
C GLY A 28 8.36 7.04 8.45
N VAL A 29 9.38 6.31 8.00
CA VAL A 29 9.77 6.22 6.58
C VAL A 29 9.78 4.76 6.16
N ASP A 30 9.22 4.45 4.98
CA ASP A 30 9.29 3.12 4.36
C ASP A 30 10.10 3.16 3.07
N LEU A 31 11.08 2.25 2.94
CA LEU A 31 11.84 2.06 1.72
C LEU A 31 11.21 0.96 0.87
N ASN A 32 10.74 1.31 -0.32
CA ASN A 32 10.21 0.35 -1.27
C ASN A 32 11.35 -0.38 -1.99
N MET A 33 11.52 -1.66 -1.67
CA MET A 33 12.44 -2.60 -2.31
C MET A 33 11.70 -3.80 -2.91
N GLY A 34 10.43 -3.62 -3.31
CA GLY A 34 9.57 -4.72 -3.74
C GLY A 34 8.75 -4.48 -5.01
N CYS A 35 8.66 -3.24 -5.51
CA CYS A 35 7.88 -2.93 -6.70
C CYS A 35 8.45 -3.64 -7.96
N PRO A 36 7.64 -4.41 -8.70
CA PRO A 36 8.08 -5.09 -9.93
C PRO A 36 7.91 -4.24 -11.19
N GLN A 37 7.50 -2.98 -11.06
CA GLN A 37 7.17 -2.11 -12.19
C GLN A 37 8.41 -1.90 -13.08
N LYS A 38 8.23 -2.00 -14.40
CA LYS A 38 9.33 -2.07 -15.37
C LYS A 38 10.20 -0.80 -15.42
N SER A 39 9.62 0.40 -15.40
CA SER A 39 10.40 1.66 -15.39
C SER A 39 11.23 1.81 -14.12
N GLU A 40 10.66 1.49 -12.95
CA GLU A 40 11.38 1.55 -11.67
C GLU A 40 12.56 0.59 -11.64
N VAL A 41 12.31 -0.66 -12.03
CA VAL A 41 13.37 -1.69 -12.08
C VAL A 41 14.45 -1.33 -13.10
N LYS A 42 14.08 -0.77 -14.26
CA LYS A 42 15.05 -0.32 -15.28
C LYS A 42 15.94 0.82 -14.76
N ASN A 43 15.41 1.67 -13.89
CA ASN A 43 16.15 2.77 -13.27
C ASN A 43 17.00 2.31 -12.05
N GLY A 44 17.09 1.01 -11.79
CA GLY A 44 17.86 0.48 -10.66
C GLY A 44 17.18 0.67 -9.29
N THR A 45 15.88 0.99 -9.26
CA THR A 45 15.13 1.21 -8.01
C THR A 45 14.24 0.02 -7.68
N CYS A 46 13.61 0.07 -6.49
CA CYS A 46 12.64 -0.92 -6.04
C CYS A 46 13.22 -2.35 -6.06
N ALA A 47 12.56 -3.31 -6.71
CA ALA A 47 13.01 -4.70 -6.72
C ALA A 47 14.38 -4.90 -7.39
N ALA A 48 14.89 -3.95 -8.18
CA ALA A 48 16.25 -4.02 -8.72
C ALA A 48 17.32 -4.04 -7.61
N LEU A 49 17.03 -3.46 -6.45
CA LEU A 49 17.93 -3.43 -5.29
C LEU A 49 18.25 -4.83 -4.74
N MET A 50 17.40 -5.83 -4.99
CA MET A 50 17.69 -7.23 -4.64
C MET A 50 18.97 -7.75 -5.31
N SER A 51 19.26 -7.24 -6.51
CA SER A 51 20.47 -7.55 -7.29
C SER A 51 21.62 -6.58 -7.00
N ASN A 52 21.42 -5.56 -6.16
CA ASN A 52 22.45 -4.59 -5.78
C ASN A 52 22.38 -4.30 -4.27
N ARG A 53 22.77 -5.31 -3.48
CA ARG A 53 22.78 -5.25 -2.02
C ARG A 53 23.67 -4.13 -1.46
N PRO A 54 24.88 -3.84 -2.01
CA PRO A 54 25.67 -2.71 -1.54
C PRO A 54 24.91 -1.38 -1.60
N LEU A 55 24.22 -1.11 -2.71
CA LEU A 55 23.39 0.09 -2.84
C LEU A 55 22.19 0.07 -1.88
N ALA A 56 21.55 -1.09 -1.68
CA ALA A 56 20.47 -1.21 -0.71
C ALA A 56 20.93 -0.90 0.73
N ALA A 57 22.13 -1.35 1.11
CA ALA A 57 22.74 -1.04 2.39
C ALA A 57 23.06 0.45 2.52
N GLU A 58 23.64 1.06 1.48
CA GLU A 58 23.96 2.50 1.45
C GLU A 58 22.70 3.35 1.64
N ILE A 59 21.63 3.05 0.87
CA ILE A 59 20.34 3.73 0.97
C ILE A 59 19.74 3.59 2.37
N THR A 60 19.74 2.36 2.91
CA THR A 60 19.16 2.09 4.24
C THR A 60 19.94 2.82 5.32
N LYS A 61 21.27 2.74 5.30
CA LYS A 61 22.14 3.45 6.24
C LYS A 61 21.96 4.96 6.16
N ALA A 62 22.01 5.53 4.95
CA ALA A 62 21.84 6.97 4.75
C ALA A 62 20.49 7.45 5.30
N THR A 63 19.42 6.70 5.06
CA THR A 63 18.08 6.99 5.58
C THR A 63 18.07 6.94 7.10
N ARG A 64 18.57 5.87 7.73
CA ARG A 64 18.65 5.77 9.19
C ARG A 64 19.45 6.90 9.82
N ASP A 65 20.63 7.20 9.27
CA ASP A 65 21.48 8.27 9.76
C ASP A 65 20.76 9.63 9.71
N GLY A 66 19.94 9.86 8.67
CA GLY A 66 19.14 11.08 8.55
C GLY A 66 17.97 11.15 9.52
N LEU A 67 17.32 10.01 9.82
CA LEU A 67 16.25 9.96 10.83
C LEU A 67 16.77 10.14 12.25
N GLY A 68 18.04 9.79 12.51
CA GLY A 68 18.68 9.99 13.82
C GLY A 68 17.97 9.27 14.98
N GLY A 69 17.20 8.21 14.70
CA GLY A 69 16.39 7.49 15.70
C GLY A 69 15.11 8.20 16.14
N SER A 70 14.78 9.36 15.57
CA SER A 70 13.56 10.11 15.91
C SER A 70 12.26 9.49 15.34
N LEU A 71 12.39 8.72 14.25
CA LEU A 71 11.29 8.07 13.55
C LEU A 71 11.73 6.65 13.11
N PRO A 72 10.80 5.68 13.09
CA PRO A 72 11.09 4.32 12.63
C PRO A 72 11.33 4.26 11.12
N LEU A 73 12.22 3.38 10.70
CA LEU A 73 12.50 3.01 9.32
C LEU A 73 12.00 1.59 9.03
N SER A 74 11.11 1.47 8.05
CA SER A 74 10.68 0.18 7.52
C SER A 74 11.19 -0.07 6.11
N VAL A 75 11.22 -1.36 5.73
CA VAL A 75 11.47 -1.79 4.35
C VAL A 75 10.31 -2.67 3.90
N LYS A 76 9.77 -2.39 2.71
CA LYS A 76 8.84 -3.29 2.04
C LYS A 76 9.51 -4.00 0.88
N THR A 77 9.47 -5.33 0.89
CA THR A 77 10.12 -6.16 -0.14
C THR A 77 9.25 -7.32 -0.63
N ARG A 78 9.85 -8.18 -1.45
CA ARG A 78 9.36 -9.44 -1.99
C ARG A 78 10.31 -10.57 -1.60
N LEU A 79 9.91 -11.82 -1.80
CA LEU A 79 10.74 -12.99 -1.46
C LEU A 79 12.04 -13.11 -2.25
N GLY A 80 12.17 -12.40 -3.37
CA GLY A 80 13.35 -12.44 -4.24
C GLY A 80 13.07 -11.90 -5.63
N TYR A 81 14.09 -11.84 -6.48
CA TYR A 81 13.97 -11.23 -7.81
C TYR A 81 13.33 -12.19 -8.84
N GLY A 82 14.01 -13.30 -9.13
CA GLY A 82 13.54 -14.36 -10.03
C GLY A 82 12.88 -15.51 -9.27
N HIS A 83 13.64 -16.11 -8.36
CA HIS A 83 13.25 -17.16 -7.43
C HIS A 83 13.22 -16.61 -5.99
N PRO A 84 12.56 -17.31 -5.04
CA PRO A 84 12.68 -16.99 -3.62
C PRO A 84 14.15 -17.08 -3.18
N ASP A 85 14.61 -16.07 -2.45
CA ASP A 85 16.00 -15.94 -1.97
C ASP A 85 15.96 -15.45 -0.51
N MET A 86 16.13 -16.38 0.43
CA MET A 86 16.15 -16.04 1.85
C MET A 86 17.40 -15.25 2.27
N THR A 87 18.50 -15.34 1.52
CA THR A 87 19.72 -14.58 1.83
C THR A 87 19.51 -13.07 1.58
N TRP A 88 18.54 -12.69 0.74
CA TRP A 88 18.09 -11.29 0.63
C TRP A 88 17.36 -10.82 1.89
N ILE A 89 16.54 -11.67 2.49
CA ILE A 89 15.83 -11.38 3.74
C ILE A 89 16.82 -11.26 4.89
N GLU A 90 17.76 -12.21 5.02
CA GLU A 90 18.84 -12.16 6.02
C GLU A 90 19.64 -10.86 5.90
N PHE A 91 20.01 -10.48 4.68
CA PHE A 91 20.69 -9.22 4.41
C PHE A 91 19.90 -8.02 4.93
N LEU A 92 18.59 -7.93 4.64
CA LEU A 92 17.75 -6.82 5.10
C LEU A 92 17.62 -6.75 6.63
N LEU A 93 17.50 -7.90 7.30
CA LEU A 93 17.40 -7.98 8.77
C LEU A 93 18.66 -7.45 9.45
N GLN A 94 19.82 -7.56 8.81
CA GLN A 94 21.09 -7.01 9.31
C GLN A 94 21.24 -5.49 9.12
N GLN A 95 20.30 -4.82 8.44
CA GLN A 95 20.41 -3.38 8.17
C GLN A 95 19.89 -2.49 9.30
N GLY A 96 19.42 -3.08 10.41
CA GLY A 96 18.91 -2.34 11.57
C GLY A 96 17.61 -1.58 11.29
N ILE A 97 16.68 -2.20 10.56
CA ILE A 97 15.35 -1.65 10.28
C ILE A 97 14.36 -2.01 11.38
N ASP A 98 13.37 -1.16 11.62
CA ASP A 98 12.37 -1.35 12.68
C ASP A 98 11.24 -2.29 12.25
N MET A 99 10.93 -2.34 10.95
CA MET A 99 9.89 -3.22 10.40
C MET A 99 10.20 -3.70 8.98
N LEU A 100 10.01 -4.99 8.74
CA LEU A 100 10.12 -5.64 7.44
C LEU A 100 8.73 -6.11 6.95
N SER A 101 8.23 -5.48 5.90
CA SER A 101 7.01 -5.92 5.20
C SER A 101 7.35 -6.82 4.01
N VAL A 102 6.94 -8.10 4.05
CA VAL A 102 7.26 -9.07 2.99
C VAL A 102 6.03 -9.44 2.20
N HIS A 103 6.05 -9.16 0.89
CA HIS A 103 5.09 -9.75 -0.03
C HIS A 103 5.53 -11.16 -0.40
N GLY A 104 4.66 -12.15 -0.19
CA GLY A 104 4.91 -13.59 -0.39
C GLY A 104 5.08 -14.03 -1.85
N ARG A 105 5.65 -13.18 -2.71
CA ARG A 105 5.96 -13.52 -4.10
C ARG A 105 7.29 -12.91 -4.49
N THR A 106 7.95 -13.51 -5.48
CA THR A 106 9.10 -12.90 -6.14
C THR A 106 8.69 -11.75 -7.05
N LYS A 107 9.63 -10.94 -7.51
CA LYS A 107 9.38 -9.90 -8.52
C LYS A 107 8.87 -10.51 -9.82
N ALA A 108 9.48 -11.60 -10.29
CA ALA A 108 9.11 -12.27 -11.54
C ALA A 108 7.67 -12.83 -11.53
N GLN A 109 7.22 -13.34 -10.39
CA GLN A 109 5.87 -13.85 -10.20
C GLN A 109 4.77 -12.78 -10.31
N MET A 110 5.10 -11.50 -10.09
CA MET A 110 4.15 -10.38 -10.06
C MET A 110 2.94 -10.66 -9.14
N SER A 111 1.75 -10.86 -9.71
CA SER A 111 0.51 -11.27 -9.04
C SER A 111 -0.10 -12.52 -9.71
N LYS A 112 0.72 -13.32 -10.41
CA LYS A 112 0.29 -14.43 -11.27
C LYS A 112 0.10 -15.77 -10.57
N VAL A 113 0.67 -15.91 -9.37
CA VAL A 113 0.60 -17.12 -8.53
C VAL A 113 0.08 -16.75 -7.15
N PRO A 114 -0.39 -17.70 -6.30
CA PRO A 114 -0.70 -17.40 -4.90
C PRO A 114 0.51 -16.83 -4.13
N ALA A 115 0.25 -16.02 -3.11
CA ALA A 115 1.28 -15.62 -2.16
C ALA A 115 1.72 -16.81 -1.29
N ASP A 116 3.02 -17.04 -1.20
CA ASP A 116 3.66 -18.07 -0.39
C ASP A 116 3.78 -17.59 1.07
N TRP A 117 2.83 -18.04 1.89
CA TRP A 117 2.79 -17.71 3.31
C TRP A 117 3.71 -18.58 4.17
N GLU A 118 4.04 -19.79 3.72
CA GLU A 118 5.03 -20.65 4.38
C GLU A 118 6.41 -20.00 4.33
N ALA A 119 6.79 -19.42 3.18
CA ALA A 119 7.99 -18.61 3.06
C ALA A 119 7.97 -17.39 4.00
N ILE A 120 6.83 -16.73 4.19
CA ILE A 120 6.71 -15.63 5.19
C ILE A 120 6.90 -16.17 6.62
N GLY A 121 6.42 -17.38 6.92
CA GLY A 121 6.74 -18.08 8.18
C GLY A 121 8.24 -18.31 8.38
N GLN A 122 8.97 -18.67 7.32
CA GLN A 122 10.43 -18.78 7.35
C GLN A 122 11.11 -17.42 7.61
N VAL A 123 10.59 -16.34 7.02
CA VAL A 123 11.06 -14.97 7.32
C VAL A 123 10.91 -14.65 8.80
N ARG A 124 9.78 -15.00 9.43
CA ARG A 124 9.60 -14.81 10.88
C ARG A 124 10.70 -15.53 11.67
N GLY A 125 10.98 -16.79 11.34
CA GLY A 125 12.02 -17.57 12.00
C GLY A 125 13.43 -17.01 11.80
N LEU A 126 13.74 -16.43 10.63
CA LEU A 126 15.02 -15.73 10.40
C LEU A 126 15.11 -14.46 11.23
N ARG A 127 14.05 -13.66 11.29
CA ARG A 127 14.01 -12.46 12.13
C ARG A 127 14.28 -12.81 13.58
N ASP A 128 13.68 -13.86 14.12
CA ASP A 128 13.84 -14.24 15.54
C ASP A 128 15.29 -14.53 15.91
N LYS A 129 16.07 -15.04 14.96
CA LYS A 129 17.49 -15.35 15.15
C LYS A 129 18.39 -14.14 14.94
N LEU A 130 18.08 -13.29 13.97
CA LEU A 130 19.01 -12.26 13.47
C LEU A 130 18.70 -10.85 14.00
N ALA A 131 17.42 -10.53 14.20
CA ALA A 131 16.96 -9.20 14.53
C ALA A 131 15.63 -9.27 15.31
N PRO A 132 15.60 -9.81 16.55
CA PRO A 132 14.37 -10.10 17.29
C PRO A 132 13.43 -8.90 17.45
N GLU A 133 14.00 -7.69 17.53
CA GLU A 133 13.28 -6.43 17.68
C GLU A 133 12.59 -5.94 16.39
N THR A 134 13.03 -6.39 15.20
CA THR A 134 12.44 -5.96 13.92
C THR A 134 11.07 -6.58 13.72
N LEU A 135 10.02 -5.78 13.59
CA LEU A 135 8.66 -6.28 13.33
C LEU A 135 8.54 -6.88 11.92
N VAL A 136 7.77 -7.96 11.76
CA VAL A 136 7.51 -8.60 10.46
C VAL A 136 6.03 -8.50 10.10
N VAL A 137 5.76 -7.91 8.93
CA VAL A 137 4.41 -7.76 8.37
C VAL A 137 4.26 -8.62 7.12
N GLY A 138 3.29 -9.53 7.13
CA GLY A 138 2.97 -10.38 5.98
C GLY A 138 2.08 -9.67 4.95
N ASN A 139 2.30 -9.91 3.67
CA ASN A 139 1.53 -9.31 2.58
C ASN A 139 1.29 -10.27 1.41
N GLY A 140 0.07 -10.28 0.90
CA GLY A 140 -0.29 -11.02 -0.33
C GLY A 140 -1.59 -11.79 -0.19
N ASP A 141 -2.52 -11.56 -1.12
CA ASP A 141 -3.80 -12.30 -1.21
C ASP A 141 -4.66 -12.31 0.05
N VAL A 142 -4.52 -11.28 0.90
CA VAL A 142 -5.43 -11.06 2.03
C VAL A 142 -6.62 -10.25 1.54
N MET A 143 -7.80 -10.84 1.65
CA MET A 143 -9.07 -10.30 1.16
C MET A 143 -9.98 -9.82 2.28
N THR A 144 -9.79 -10.32 3.51
CA THR A 144 -10.58 -9.93 4.68
C THR A 144 -9.69 -9.76 5.91
N ARG A 145 -10.14 -8.94 6.87
CA ARG A 145 -9.50 -8.83 8.19
C ARG A 145 -9.38 -10.17 8.90
N GLN A 146 -10.42 -11.00 8.85
CA GLN A 146 -10.43 -12.31 9.50
C GLN A 146 -9.35 -13.23 8.93
N GLN A 147 -9.22 -13.28 7.60
CA GLN A 147 -8.14 -14.03 6.94
C GLN A 147 -6.77 -13.50 7.38
N GLY A 148 -6.60 -12.18 7.41
CA GLY A 148 -5.36 -11.56 7.90
C GLY A 148 -5.03 -11.98 9.33
N LEU A 149 -5.97 -11.88 10.26
CA LEU A 149 -5.76 -12.30 11.65
C LEU A 149 -5.43 -13.79 11.79
N ALA A 150 -6.06 -14.66 11.00
CA ALA A 150 -5.75 -16.08 10.98
C ALA A 150 -4.30 -16.33 10.52
N LEU A 151 -3.87 -15.67 9.45
CA LEU A 151 -2.49 -15.76 8.94
C LEU A 151 -1.47 -15.20 9.93
N ALA A 152 -1.76 -14.05 10.55
CA ALA A 152 -0.90 -13.45 11.57
C ALA A 152 -0.70 -14.40 12.75
N LYS A 153 -1.78 -15.04 13.21
CA LYS A 153 -1.74 -16.04 14.29
C LYS A 153 -0.96 -17.28 13.86
N GLN A 154 -1.23 -17.82 12.68
CA GLN A 154 -0.59 -19.04 12.16
C GLN A 154 0.93 -18.88 12.05
N TYR A 155 1.39 -17.76 11.49
CA TYR A 155 2.83 -17.52 11.23
C TYR A 155 3.50 -16.61 12.27
N LYS A 156 2.82 -16.31 13.38
CA LYS A 156 3.30 -15.47 14.49
C LYS A 156 3.85 -14.11 14.02
N LEU A 157 3.15 -13.47 13.08
CA LEU A 157 3.53 -12.19 12.49
C LEU A 157 3.03 -11.03 13.33
N ASP A 158 3.75 -9.91 13.29
CA ASP A 158 3.41 -8.71 14.07
C ASP A 158 2.33 -7.87 13.37
N GLY A 159 2.12 -8.10 12.06
CA GLY A 159 1.05 -7.46 11.32
C GLY A 159 0.78 -8.07 9.95
N ILE A 160 -0.28 -7.56 9.33
CA ILE A 160 -0.71 -7.94 7.99
C ILE A 160 -0.99 -6.68 7.19
N MET A 161 -0.48 -6.64 5.96
CA MET A 161 -0.79 -5.59 5.01
C MET A 161 -1.79 -6.08 3.97
N ILE A 162 -2.92 -5.37 3.87
CA ILE A 162 -3.96 -5.62 2.86
C ILE A 162 -3.81 -4.59 1.74
N GLY A 163 -3.64 -5.07 0.51
CA GLY A 163 -3.60 -4.23 -0.68
C GLY A 163 -4.90 -4.36 -1.49
N ARG A 164 -4.98 -5.41 -2.31
CA ARG A 164 -6.11 -5.59 -3.24
C ARG A 164 -7.47 -5.79 -2.56
N GLY A 165 -7.52 -6.29 -1.32
CA GLY A 165 -8.77 -6.47 -0.57
C GLY A 165 -9.63 -5.20 -0.50
N VAL A 166 -9.01 -4.02 -0.42
CA VAL A 166 -9.72 -2.72 -0.40
C VAL A 166 -10.57 -2.48 -1.65
N PHE A 167 -10.17 -3.02 -2.81
CA PHE A 167 -10.96 -2.89 -4.04
C PHE A 167 -12.15 -3.86 -4.11
N HIS A 168 -12.23 -4.82 -3.19
CA HIS A 168 -13.39 -5.70 -3.04
C HIS A 168 -14.31 -5.22 -1.93
N ASP A 169 -13.71 -4.67 -0.88
CA ASP A 169 -14.41 -4.18 0.31
C ASP A 169 -13.70 -2.92 0.86
N PRO A 170 -14.28 -1.71 0.71
CA PRO A 170 -13.74 -0.48 1.29
C PRO A 170 -13.60 -0.51 2.82
N TYR A 171 -14.36 -1.37 3.49
CA TYR A 171 -14.38 -1.58 4.94
C TYR A 171 -13.58 -2.82 5.36
N VAL A 172 -12.67 -3.34 4.51
CA VAL A 172 -11.89 -4.56 4.77
C VAL A 172 -11.12 -4.53 6.10
N PHE A 173 -10.81 -3.36 6.65
CA PHE A 173 -10.12 -3.19 7.94
C PHE A 173 -11.04 -3.14 9.16
N ALA A 174 -12.36 -3.02 8.97
CA ALA A 174 -13.33 -3.01 10.05
C ALA A 174 -13.39 -4.38 10.76
N LYS A 175 -13.71 -4.39 12.06
CA LYS A 175 -13.90 -5.64 12.81
C LYS A 175 -15.01 -6.51 12.20
N ALA A 176 -16.11 -5.87 11.82
CA ALA A 176 -17.18 -6.42 11.02
C ALA A 176 -17.41 -5.44 9.86
N SER A 177 -17.18 -5.89 8.64
CA SER A 177 -17.43 -5.06 7.45
C SER A 177 -18.93 -5.06 7.13
N PRO A 178 -19.57 -3.89 7.01
CA PRO A 178 -20.97 -3.82 6.60
C PRO A 178 -21.13 -3.91 5.08
N TRP A 179 -20.04 -3.98 4.31
CA TRP A 179 -20.05 -3.80 2.86
C TRP A 179 -20.89 -4.84 2.10
N GLY A 180 -20.92 -6.07 2.62
CA GLY A 180 -21.74 -7.15 2.06
C GLY A 180 -23.23 -6.82 2.05
N ASP A 181 -23.68 -6.07 3.07
CA ASP A 181 -25.09 -5.74 3.31
C ASP A 181 -25.48 -4.37 2.73
N PHE A 182 -24.54 -3.64 2.14
CA PHE A 182 -24.82 -2.31 1.61
C PHE A 182 -25.82 -2.36 0.46
N THR A 183 -26.89 -1.57 0.59
CA THR A 183 -27.85 -1.34 -0.50
C THR A 183 -27.19 -0.56 -1.64
N ARG A 184 -27.84 -0.54 -2.81
CA ARG A 184 -27.37 0.23 -3.97
C ARG A 184 -27.18 1.70 -3.62
N GLU A 185 -28.12 2.26 -2.86
CA GLU A 185 -28.18 3.64 -2.40
C GLU A 185 -26.96 3.96 -1.53
N GLN A 186 -26.67 3.09 -0.56
CA GLN A 186 -25.51 3.24 0.32
C GLN A 186 -24.19 3.19 -0.46
N ARG A 187 -24.09 2.32 -1.47
CA ARG A 187 -22.92 2.26 -2.36
C ARG A 187 -22.77 3.52 -3.21
N LEU A 188 -23.87 4.04 -3.76
CA LEU A 188 -23.89 5.28 -4.53
C LEU A 188 -23.48 6.48 -3.66
N GLU A 189 -24.03 6.59 -2.45
CA GLU A 189 -23.67 7.65 -1.51
C GLU A 189 -22.20 7.57 -1.08
N LEU A 190 -21.66 6.37 -0.88
CA LEU A 190 -20.24 6.21 -0.58
C LEU A 190 -19.36 6.64 -1.78
N TYR A 191 -19.77 6.35 -3.01
CA TYR A 191 -19.05 6.84 -4.20
C TYR A 191 -19.14 8.36 -4.32
N LYS A 192 -20.31 8.97 -4.11
CA LYS A 192 -20.47 10.43 -4.07
C LYS A 192 -19.54 11.04 -3.01
N LYS A 193 -19.46 10.44 -1.82
CA LYS A 193 -18.52 10.86 -0.78
C LYS A 193 -17.07 10.80 -1.27
N GLN A 194 -16.65 9.74 -1.95
CA GLN A 194 -15.29 9.66 -2.50
C GLN A 194 -15.03 10.74 -3.57
N VAL A 195 -16.00 11.04 -4.43
CA VAL A 195 -15.89 12.10 -5.45
C VAL A 195 -15.76 13.48 -4.78
N ARG A 196 -16.56 13.77 -3.75
CA ARG A 196 -16.47 15.02 -2.97
C ARG A 196 -15.10 15.16 -2.30
N LEU A 197 -14.66 14.12 -1.59
CA LEU A 197 -13.32 14.11 -0.97
C LEU A 197 -12.21 14.29 -1.99
N PHE A 198 -12.34 13.73 -3.19
CA PHE A 198 -11.36 13.97 -4.26
C PHE A 198 -11.32 15.43 -4.69
N ALA A 199 -12.48 16.07 -4.88
CA ALA A 199 -12.59 17.49 -5.23
C ALA A 199 -12.03 18.40 -4.12
N ASP A 200 -12.31 18.07 -2.86
CA ASP A 200 -11.84 18.83 -1.70
C ASP A 200 -10.32 18.67 -1.48
N THR A 201 -9.75 17.52 -1.87
CA THR A 201 -8.33 17.22 -1.65
C THR A 201 -7.45 17.75 -2.78
N TRP A 202 -7.93 17.66 -4.03
CA TRP A 202 -7.12 17.97 -5.21
C TRP A 202 -7.75 19.11 -5.99
N ASN A 203 -6.95 20.13 -6.27
CA ASN A 203 -7.34 21.12 -7.26
C ASN A 203 -7.38 20.46 -8.64
N ALA A 204 -8.27 20.93 -9.53
CA ALA A 204 -8.56 20.31 -10.83
C ALA A 204 -7.33 20.06 -11.74
N ARG A 205 -6.19 20.71 -11.49
CA ARG A 205 -4.93 20.56 -12.25
C ARG A 205 -3.93 19.59 -11.61
N GLU A 206 -4.05 19.29 -10.32
CA GLU A 206 -3.06 18.48 -9.60
C GLU A 206 -3.27 17.00 -9.83
N ARG A 207 -4.54 16.59 -9.96
CA ARG A 207 -4.88 15.18 -10.13
C ARG A 207 -6.02 15.00 -11.14
N PRO A 208 -5.81 14.21 -12.19
CA PRO A 208 -6.87 13.95 -13.17
C PRO A 208 -8.05 13.17 -12.57
N VAL A 209 -9.27 13.60 -12.89
CA VAL A 209 -10.53 12.96 -12.48
C VAL A 209 -10.61 11.49 -12.92
N HIS A 210 -10.02 11.13 -14.07
CA HIS A 210 -10.00 9.74 -14.55
C HIS A 210 -9.35 8.76 -13.56
N THR A 211 -8.55 9.23 -12.60
CA THR A 211 -7.99 8.37 -11.56
C THR A 211 -9.06 7.79 -10.62
N LEU A 212 -10.29 8.33 -10.63
CA LEU A 212 -11.46 7.79 -9.93
C LEU A 212 -12.06 6.56 -10.64
N ASN A 213 -11.82 6.39 -11.94
CA ASN A 213 -12.41 5.31 -12.75
C ASN A 213 -12.08 3.92 -12.20
N ARG A 214 -10.89 3.73 -11.61
CA ARG A 214 -10.51 2.46 -10.97
C ARG A 214 -11.36 2.10 -9.75
N PHE A 215 -11.93 3.09 -9.06
CA PHE A 215 -12.77 2.89 -7.88
C PHE A 215 -14.24 2.74 -8.25
N CYS A 216 -14.66 3.25 -9.41
CA CYS A 216 -16.05 3.18 -9.88
C CYS A 216 -16.60 1.74 -9.87
N LYS A 217 -15.79 0.74 -10.27
CA LYS A 217 -16.19 -0.68 -10.24
C LYS A 217 -16.46 -1.23 -8.84
N ILE A 218 -15.90 -0.62 -7.79
CA ILE A 218 -16.14 -1.04 -6.41
C ILE A 218 -17.60 -0.78 -6.04
N TYR A 219 -18.10 0.42 -6.32
CA TYR A 219 -19.43 0.86 -5.90
C TYR A 219 -20.53 0.51 -6.90
N ILE A 220 -20.22 0.63 -8.20
CA ILE A 220 -21.20 0.49 -9.28
C ILE A 220 -21.13 -0.93 -9.84
N GLN A 221 -21.71 -1.87 -9.10
CA GLN A 221 -21.76 -3.30 -9.47
C GLN A 221 -22.93 -4.02 -8.79
N GLY A 222 -23.35 -5.15 -9.37
CA GLY A 222 -24.33 -6.05 -8.77
C GLY A 222 -25.80 -5.64 -8.96
N PHE A 223 -26.10 -4.76 -9.92
CA PHE A 223 -27.47 -4.35 -10.27
C PHE A 223 -27.63 -4.10 -11.78
N ASN A 224 -28.88 -4.19 -12.27
CA ASN A 224 -29.22 -3.92 -13.67
C ASN A 224 -28.90 -2.46 -14.04
N GLY A 225 -28.21 -2.23 -15.16
CA GLY A 225 -27.78 -0.88 -15.55
C GLY A 225 -26.41 -0.45 -14.99
N ALA A 226 -25.76 -1.26 -14.14
CA ALA A 226 -24.47 -0.90 -13.54
C ALA A 226 -23.32 -0.77 -14.56
N LYS A 227 -23.39 -1.47 -15.70
CA LYS A 227 -22.37 -1.34 -16.75
C LYS A 227 -22.51 0.00 -17.46
N GLU A 228 -23.72 0.32 -17.90
CA GLU A 228 -24.08 1.54 -18.61
C GLU A 228 -23.80 2.77 -17.75
N LEU A 229 -24.15 2.71 -16.46
CA LEU A 229 -23.82 3.77 -15.51
C LEU A 229 -22.31 3.95 -15.34
N ARG A 230 -21.52 2.87 -15.29
CA ARG A 230 -20.05 2.98 -15.23
C ARG A 230 -19.48 3.64 -16.48
N GLU A 231 -19.95 3.25 -17.66
CA GLU A 231 -19.50 3.84 -18.93
C GLU A 231 -19.78 5.34 -18.96
N HIS A 232 -20.97 5.76 -18.55
CA HIS A 232 -21.33 7.18 -18.47
C HIS A 232 -20.48 7.94 -17.44
N LEU A 233 -20.26 7.36 -16.25
CA LEU A 233 -19.40 7.97 -15.23
C LEU A 233 -17.94 8.07 -15.69
N MET A 234 -17.40 7.04 -16.34
CA MET A 234 -16.01 7.00 -16.80
C MET A 234 -15.71 8.00 -17.92
N ALA A 235 -16.74 8.47 -18.63
CA ALA A 235 -16.65 9.52 -19.65
C ALA A 235 -16.65 10.95 -19.06
N ALA A 236 -16.91 11.12 -17.76
CA ALA A 236 -16.92 12.44 -17.14
C ALA A 236 -15.52 13.04 -16.99
N HIS A 237 -15.39 14.34 -17.26
CA HIS A 237 -14.13 15.08 -17.20
C HIS A 237 -13.98 15.98 -15.96
N SER A 238 -15.00 16.05 -15.09
CA SER A 238 -14.98 16.82 -13.85
C SER A 238 -15.69 16.08 -12.70
N THR A 239 -15.36 16.43 -11.47
CA THR A 239 -16.06 15.95 -10.27
C THR A 239 -17.51 16.43 -10.25
N ASP A 240 -17.80 17.66 -10.68
CA ASP A 240 -19.16 18.19 -10.75
C ASP A 240 -20.03 17.37 -11.71
N LYS A 241 -19.47 16.99 -12.87
CA LYS A 241 -20.17 16.15 -13.82
C LYS A 241 -20.43 14.76 -13.24
N LEU A 242 -19.45 14.16 -12.56
CA LEU A 242 -19.65 12.89 -11.86
C LEU A 242 -20.78 12.98 -10.84
N LEU A 243 -20.79 14.01 -9.99
CA LEU A 243 -21.83 14.22 -8.98
C LEU A 243 -23.20 14.40 -9.63
N SER A 244 -23.31 15.21 -10.68
CA SER A 244 -24.59 15.40 -11.41
C SER A 244 -25.13 14.09 -11.98
N ILE A 245 -24.27 13.22 -12.52
CA ILE A 245 -24.68 11.92 -13.04
C ILE A 245 -25.19 11.06 -11.88
N LEU A 246 -24.46 11.00 -10.77
CA LEU A 246 -24.83 10.21 -9.59
C LEU A 246 -26.12 10.69 -8.91
N GLU A 247 -26.47 11.97 -9.02
CA GLU A 247 -27.72 12.55 -8.51
C GLU A 247 -28.95 12.16 -9.35
N THR A 248 -28.77 11.95 -10.66
CA THR A 248 -29.86 11.49 -11.54
C THR A 248 -30.17 10.00 -11.45
N VAL A 249 -29.35 9.22 -10.74
CA VAL A 249 -29.55 7.78 -10.60
C VAL A 249 -30.72 7.52 -9.63
N PRO A 250 -31.79 6.84 -10.06
CA PRO A 250 -32.90 6.52 -9.17
C PRO A 250 -32.44 5.61 -8.03
N VAL A 251 -32.75 6.03 -6.82
CA VAL A 251 -32.72 5.26 -5.57
C VAL A 251 -33.94 4.33 -5.63
N ALA A 252 -33.70 3.01 -5.64
CA ALA A 252 -34.77 2.01 -5.78
C ALA A 252 -35.24 1.50 -4.42
#